data_AF-A0A1Z8Q5S2-F1
#
_entry.id   AF-A0A1Z8Q5S2-F1
#
_cell.length_a   1.000
_cell.length_b   1.000
_cell.length_c   1.000
_cell.angle_alpha   90.00
_cell.angle_beta   90.00
_cell.angle_gamma   90.00
#
_symmetry.space_group_name_H-M   'P 1'
#
loop_
_entity.id
_entity.type
_entity.pdbx_description
1 polymer ?
#
loop_
_entity_poly.entity_id
_entity_poly.type
_entity_poly.pdbx_seq_one_letter_code
_entity_poly.pdbx_strand_id
1 'polypeptide(L)'
;MSDVILAAFHGGLGDNLQFSTLPEEFHKQQGRDTYIWSQASFRNQEIYDLVWGCNPYVKGIKDGEWSAGDTPERHKTLLKNGIANWEVLHDLKPTNKYPKIYYQPEKVDAFKNIILVDLSSISWAKRRSEAGISMADEGKKILDAYESIKKEHEGKTFLGVEFTQNVSGTPLIEPDVTGIVEIESIFSYVDLIYSSFGVISLHSGQSVLASSIKNQYNNDLEVYCIMDKYEYEDQKRRSIYIFDNVTYSIY
;
A
#
# COMPACT_ATOMS: atom_id res chain seq x y z
N MET A 1 -9.61 23.34 -20.19
CA MET A 1 -8.40 22.95 -19.43
C MET A 1 -7.91 21.63 -20.01
N SER A 2 -6.61 21.36 -19.99
CA SER A 2 -6.09 20.07 -20.47
C SER A 2 -6.43 18.95 -19.50
N ASP A 3 -6.71 17.78 -20.04
CA ASP A 3 -6.90 16.57 -19.25
C ASP A 3 -5.64 16.26 -18.43
N VAL A 4 -5.84 15.54 -17.33
CA VAL A 4 -4.76 14.95 -16.54
C VAL A 4 -4.58 13.51 -17.01
N ILE A 5 -3.41 13.19 -17.55
CA ILE A 5 -2.99 11.82 -17.86
C ILE A 5 -2.07 11.34 -16.74
N LEU A 6 -2.54 10.38 -15.96
CA LEU A 6 -1.91 9.91 -14.73
C LEU A 6 -1.34 8.49 -14.89
N ALA A 7 -0.14 8.27 -14.36
CA ALA A 7 0.43 6.93 -14.19
C ALA A 7 1.39 6.87 -13.00
N ALA A 8 1.61 5.67 -12.48
CA ALA A 8 2.74 5.35 -11.61
C ALA A 8 3.85 4.73 -12.47
N PHE A 9 5.12 5.01 -12.14
CA PHE A 9 6.26 4.45 -12.86
C PHE A 9 6.34 2.92 -12.71
N HIS A 10 5.99 2.42 -11.53
CA HIS A 10 5.92 0.99 -11.22
C HIS A 10 4.48 0.53 -11.05
N GLY A 11 4.21 -0.72 -11.43
CA GLY A 11 2.86 -1.29 -11.38
C GLY A 11 2.42 -1.89 -10.05
N GLY A 12 3.13 -1.61 -8.94
CA GLY A 12 2.78 -2.14 -7.63
C GLY A 12 1.55 -1.46 -7.01
N LEU A 13 0.90 -2.15 -6.08
CA LEU A 13 -0.26 -1.61 -5.36
C LEU A 13 0.08 -0.31 -4.60
N GLY A 14 1.20 -0.32 -3.86
CA GLY A 14 1.67 0.86 -3.13
C GLY A 14 1.98 2.04 -4.07
N ASP A 15 2.65 1.77 -5.20
CA ASP A 15 3.01 2.78 -6.20
C ASP A 15 1.77 3.49 -6.73
N ASN A 16 0.69 2.75 -7.00
CA ASN A 16 -0.57 3.32 -7.48
C ASN A 16 -1.32 4.07 -6.36
N LEU A 17 -1.38 3.51 -5.14
CA LEU A 17 -2.08 4.13 -4.01
C LEU A 17 -1.51 5.50 -3.61
N GLN A 18 -0.21 5.75 -3.81
CA GLN A 18 0.37 7.07 -3.53
C GLN A 18 -0.27 8.22 -4.30
N PHE A 19 -0.84 7.93 -5.46
CA PHE A 19 -1.43 8.92 -6.35
C PHE A 19 -2.96 8.90 -6.34
N SER A 20 -3.57 8.04 -5.52
CA SER A 20 -5.01 7.77 -5.50
C SER A 20 -5.89 8.99 -5.16
N THR A 21 -5.33 10.01 -4.51
CA THR A 21 -6.04 11.25 -4.17
C THR A 21 -6.03 12.26 -5.32
N LEU A 22 -5.05 12.19 -6.22
CA LEU A 22 -4.86 13.20 -7.26
C LEU A 22 -6.09 13.37 -8.17
N PRO A 23 -6.78 12.32 -8.65
CA PRO A 23 -7.96 12.50 -9.50
C PRO A 23 -9.05 13.36 -8.84
N GLU A 24 -9.33 13.11 -7.56
CA GLU A 24 -10.31 13.86 -6.78
C GLU A 24 -9.89 15.33 -6.61
N GLU A 25 -8.62 15.55 -6.29
CA GLU A 25 -8.12 16.90 -6.02
C GLU A 25 -7.99 17.74 -7.31
N PHE A 26 -7.59 17.14 -8.43
CA PHE A 26 -7.64 17.81 -9.74
C PHE A 26 -9.06 18.22 -10.12
N HIS A 27 -10.03 17.33 -9.87
CA HIS A 27 -11.43 17.63 -10.13
C HIS A 27 -11.93 18.77 -9.24
N LYS A 28 -11.73 18.69 -7.92
CA LYS A 28 -12.25 19.66 -6.96
C LYS A 28 -11.57 21.03 -7.04
N GLN A 29 -10.24 21.06 -7.19
CA GLN A 29 -9.47 22.30 -7.09
C GLN A 29 -9.28 22.98 -8.43
N GLN A 30 -9.23 22.21 -9.53
CA GLN A 30 -8.94 22.73 -10.85
C GLN A 30 -10.05 22.44 -11.87
N GLY A 31 -11.07 21.63 -11.56
CA GLY A 31 -12.12 21.27 -12.52
C GLY A 31 -11.61 20.47 -13.71
N ARG A 32 -10.51 19.71 -13.54
CA ARG A 32 -9.88 18.92 -14.59
C ARG A 32 -10.33 17.46 -14.53
N ASP A 33 -10.50 16.86 -15.69
CA ASP A 33 -10.77 15.42 -15.81
C ASP A 33 -9.46 14.63 -15.78
N THR A 34 -9.49 13.48 -15.10
CA THR A 34 -8.32 12.59 -14.96
C THR A 34 -8.55 11.27 -15.67
N TYR A 35 -7.54 10.81 -16.40
CA TYR A 35 -7.50 9.53 -17.09
C TYR A 35 -6.22 8.79 -16.71
N ILE A 36 -6.29 7.45 -16.68
CA ILE A 36 -5.10 6.62 -16.54
C ILE A 36 -4.41 6.51 -17.89
N TRP A 37 -3.10 6.65 -17.91
CA TRP A 37 -2.31 6.55 -19.12
C TRP A 37 -2.45 5.16 -19.76
N SER A 38 -2.66 5.11 -21.08
CA SER A 38 -2.80 3.85 -21.82
C SER A 38 -1.60 2.91 -21.75
N GLN A 39 -0.41 3.46 -21.45
CA GLN A 39 0.83 2.70 -21.29
C GLN A 39 1.18 2.42 -19.82
N ALA A 40 0.28 2.75 -18.87
CA ALA A 40 0.48 2.43 -17.48
C ALA A 40 0.59 0.91 -17.28
N SER A 41 1.58 0.49 -16.50
CA SER A 41 1.80 -0.92 -16.17
C SER A 41 1.22 -1.25 -14.81
N PHE A 42 0.67 -2.45 -14.68
CA PHE A 42 0.14 -3.00 -13.43
C PHE A 42 0.69 -4.41 -13.22
N ARG A 43 1.03 -4.78 -11.99
CA ARG A 43 1.46 -6.15 -11.68
C ARG A 43 0.33 -7.17 -11.90
N ASN A 44 -0.91 -6.75 -11.69
CA ASN A 44 -2.12 -7.49 -12.04
C ASN A 44 -3.27 -6.50 -12.28
N GLN A 45 -4.34 -6.95 -12.92
CA GLN A 45 -5.50 -6.13 -13.27
C GLN A 45 -6.26 -5.62 -12.05
N GLU A 46 -6.30 -6.39 -10.96
CA GLU A 46 -7.06 -6.02 -9.76
C GLU A 46 -6.51 -4.76 -9.07
N ILE A 47 -5.20 -4.48 -9.20
CA ILE A 47 -4.62 -3.19 -8.74
C ILE A 47 -5.28 -2.02 -9.47
N TYR A 48 -5.44 -2.13 -10.80
CA TYR A 48 -6.14 -1.10 -11.57
C TYR A 48 -7.60 -1.01 -11.11
N ASP A 49 -8.29 -2.14 -11.01
CA ASP A 49 -9.71 -2.17 -10.68
C ASP A 49 -9.99 -1.55 -9.31
N LEU A 50 -9.17 -1.84 -8.31
CA LEU A 50 -9.30 -1.30 -6.95
C LEU A 50 -8.97 0.20 -6.88
N VAL A 51 -7.81 0.61 -7.41
CA VAL A 51 -7.30 1.99 -7.20
C VAL A 51 -7.93 2.97 -8.17
N TRP A 52 -8.14 2.57 -9.42
CA TRP A 52 -8.58 3.43 -10.50
C TRP A 52 -9.99 3.11 -10.97
N GLY A 53 -10.33 1.83 -11.12
CA GLY A 53 -11.66 1.39 -11.58
C GLY A 53 -12.79 1.79 -10.62
N CYS A 54 -12.52 1.77 -9.31
CA CYS A 54 -13.48 2.23 -8.30
C CYS A 54 -13.49 3.75 -8.12
N ASN A 55 -12.50 4.49 -8.63
CA ASN A 55 -12.35 5.92 -8.38
C ASN A 55 -13.29 6.75 -9.28
N PRO A 56 -14.32 7.43 -8.73
CA PRO A 56 -15.33 8.13 -9.54
C PRO A 56 -14.80 9.37 -10.28
N TYR A 57 -13.59 9.81 -9.94
CA TYR A 57 -12.92 10.96 -10.57
C TYR A 57 -12.00 10.54 -11.72
N VAL A 58 -11.84 9.24 -11.95
CA VAL A 58 -11.14 8.69 -13.12
C VAL A 58 -12.15 8.44 -14.24
N LYS A 59 -11.92 9.02 -15.42
CA LYS A 59 -12.82 8.94 -16.58
C LYS A 59 -12.51 7.77 -17.53
N GLY A 60 -11.52 6.96 -17.19
CA GLY A 60 -11.09 5.80 -17.97
C GLY A 60 -9.62 5.86 -18.34
N ILE A 61 -9.27 5.19 -19.43
CA ILE A 61 -7.90 5.10 -19.97
C ILE A 61 -7.78 6.01 -21.18
N LYS A 62 -6.65 6.72 -21.33
CA LYS A 62 -6.42 7.65 -22.44
C LYS A 62 -4.95 7.72 -22.86
N ASP A 63 -4.71 7.79 -24.17
CA ASP A 63 -3.41 8.12 -24.75
C ASP A 63 -3.03 9.58 -24.52
N GLY A 64 -1.74 9.87 -24.48
CA GLY A 64 -1.24 11.24 -24.38
C GLY A 64 0.10 11.32 -23.67
N GLU A 65 0.49 12.55 -23.36
CA GLU A 65 1.66 12.84 -22.54
C GLU A 65 1.37 12.55 -21.08
N TRP A 66 2.21 11.72 -20.44
CA TRP A 66 2.12 11.42 -19.02
C TRP A 66 2.42 12.68 -18.19
N SER A 67 1.35 13.29 -17.68
CA SER A 67 1.37 14.63 -17.07
C SER A 67 1.31 14.65 -15.54
N ALA A 68 0.92 13.54 -14.90
CA ALA A 68 0.72 13.46 -13.45
C ALA A 68 1.02 12.07 -12.87
N GLY A 69 1.26 12.03 -11.56
CA GLY A 69 1.76 10.84 -10.85
C GLY A 69 3.28 10.88 -10.71
N ASP A 70 3.94 9.76 -10.99
CA ASP A 70 5.39 9.60 -10.78
C ASP A 70 6.23 10.08 -11.97
N THR A 71 6.00 11.32 -12.45
CA THR A 71 6.70 11.79 -13.65
C THR A 71 8.19 12.04 -13.36
N PRO A 72 9.11 11.75 -14.31
CA PRO A 72 10.56 11.84 -14.09
C PRO A 72 11.06 13.21 -13.58
N GLU A 73 10.33 14.29 -13.88
CA GLU A 73 10.69 15.65 -13.50
C GLU A 73 10.20 16.04 -12.08
N ARG A 74 9.33 15.24 -11.46
CA ARG A 74 8.60 15.60 -10.23
C ARG A 74 9.03 14.78 -9.00
N HIS A 75 10.31 14.46 -8.88
CA HIS A 75 10.85 13.83 -7.66
C HIS A 75 11.55 14.86 -6.77
N LYS A 76 10.78 15.53 -5.90
CA LYS A 76 11.31 16.42 -4.86
C LYS A 76 10.52 16.26 -3.57
N THR A 77 11.23 16.33 -2.44
CA THR A 77 10.60 16.36 -1.12
C THR A 77 10.37 17.82 -0.71
N LEU A 78 9.14 18.29 -0.86
CA LEU A 78 8.69 19.62 -0.44
C LEU A 78 7.95 19.57 0.90
N LEU A 79 7.25 18.46 1.18
CA LEU A 79 6.54 18.19 2.42
C LEU A 79 6.94 16.83 3.01
N LYS A 80 6.79 16.69 4.32
CA LYS A 80 7.12 15.45 5.06
C LYS A 80 6.10 14.32 4.85
N ASN A 81 4.88 14.63 4.43
CA ASN A 81 3.85 13.64 4.16
C ASN A 81 3.79 13.38 2.65
N GLY A 82 3.90 12.12 2.23
CA GLY A 82 4.02 11.79 0.81
C GLY A 82 2.81 12.12 -0.04
N ILE A 83 1.61 11.95 0.49
CA ILE A 83 0.37 12.26 -0.25
C ILE A 83 0.24 13.76 -0.46
N ALA A 84 0.40 14.53 0.61
CA ALA A 84 0.44 15.99 0.53
C ALA A 84 1.59 16.49 -0.36
N ASN A 85 2.75 15.82 -0.32
CA ASN A 85 3.89 16.15 -1.16
C ASN A 85 3.55 15.96 -2.64
N TRP A 86 2.89 14.86 -3.00
CA TRP A 86 2.41 14.64 -4.37
C TRP A 86 1.40 15.68 -4.80
N GLU A 87 0.47 16.10 -3.94
CA GLU A 87 -0.48 17.18 -4.26
C GLU A 87 0.25 18.49 -4.57
N VAL A 88 1.19 18.91 -3.72
CA VAL A 88 1.99 20.13 -3.97
C VAL A 88 2.81 20.01 -5.24
N LEU A 89 3.43 18.84 -5.47
CA LEU A 89 4.17 18.58 -6.68
C LEU A 89 3.31 18.65 -7.93
N HIS A 90 1.97 18.65 -7.84
CA HIS A 90 1.04 18.78 -8.95
C HIS A 90 0.30 20.13 -8.97
N ASP A 91 0.85 21.13 -8.27
CA ASP A 91 0.29 22.48 -8.18
C ASP A 91 -1.12 22.48 -7.54
N LEU A 92 -1.38 21.51 -6.66
CA LEU A 92 -2.58 21.40 -5.84
C LEU A 92 -2.28 21.87 -4.41
N LYS A 93 -3.31 22.37 -3.73
CA LYS A 93 -3.25 22.60 -2.29
C LYS A 93 -3.30 21.25 -1.58
N PRO A 94 -2.38 20.98 -0.63
CA PRO A 94 -2.38 19.73 0.09
C PRO A 94 -3.61 19.63 1.00
N THR A 95 -4.43 18.60 0.81
CA THR A 95 -5.65 18.32 1.57
C THR A 95 -5.67 16.92 2.16
N ASN A 96 -4.86 16.00 1.63
CA ASN A 96 -4.84 14.61 2.08
C ASN A 96 -3.50 14.22 2.74
N LYS A 97 -3.60 13.33 3.72
CA LYS A 97 -2.46 12.80 4.48
C LYS A 97 -2.21 11.32 4.22
N TYR A 98 -3.23 10.60 3.77
CA TYR A 98 -3.18 9.16 3.53
C TYR A 98 -3.76 8.86 2.14
N PRO A 99 -3.39 7.72 1.54
CA PRO A 99 -4.04 7.22 0.33
C PRO A 99 -5.56 7.09 0.51
N LYS A 100 -6.26 6.97 -0.60
CA LYS A 100 -7.69 6.65 -0.63
C LYS A 100 -7.95 5.46 -1.53
N ILE A 101 -8.87 4.61 -1.10
CA ILE A 101 -9.58 3.68 -1.96
C ILE A 101 -11.04 4.11 -2.05
N TYR A 102 -11.69 3.81 -3.17
CA TYR A 102 -13.08 4.18 -3.40
C TYR A 102 -14.04 2.99 -3.37
N TYR A 103 -13.49 1.77 -3.34
CA TYR A 103 -14.22 0.57 -2.97
C TYR A 103 -14.74 0.70 -1.53
N GLN A 104 -15.99 0.31 -1.32
CA GLN A 104 -16.63 0.27 0.01
C GLN A 104 -16.51 -1.15 0.56
N PRO A 105 -15.69 -1.37 1.60
CA PRO A 105 -15.45 -2.70 2.12
C PRO A 105 -16.67 -3.27 2.85
N GLU A 106 -16.85 -4.58 2.74
CA GLU A 106 -17.87 -5.33 3.47
C GLU A 106 -17.30 -5.89 4.79
N LYS A 107 -18.06 -5.76 5.88
CA LYS A 107 -17.63 -6.25 7.20
C LYS A 107 -17.91 -7.75 7.35
N VAL A 108 -16.90 -8.48 7.80
CA VAL A 108 -16.96 -9.91 8.14
C VAL A 108 -16.70 -10.08 9.63
N ASP A 109 -17.77 -10.22 10.43
CA ASP A 109 -17.70 -10.24 11.90
C ASP A 109 -16.78 -11.33 12.47
N ALA A 110 -16.58 -12.43 11.75
CA ALA A 110 -15.67 -13.50 12.14
C ALA A 110 -14.21 -13.03 12.30
N PHE A 111 -13.82 -11.93 11.65
CA PHE A 111 -12.45 -11.39 11.65
C PHE A 111 -12.17 -10.36 12.75
N LYS A 112 -13.16 -9.96 13.55
CA LYS A 112 -12.99 -8.88 14.54
C LYS A 112 -11.87 -9.07 15.58
N ASN A 113 -11.44 -10.31 15.83
CA ASN A 113 -10.38 -10.66 16.77
C ASN A 113 -9.13 -11.25 16.08
N ILE A 114 -9.07 -11.16 14.76
CA ILE A 114 -7.98 -11.70 13.94
C ILE A 114 -6.97 -10.60 13.64
N ILE A 115 -5.70 -10.95 13.73
CA ILE A 115 -4.58 -10.20 13.14
C ILE A 115 -4.17 -10.94 11.87
N LEU A 116 -4.27 -10.28 10.72
CA LEU A 116 -3.78 -10.81 9.46
C LEU A 116 -2.26 -10.68 9.38
N VAL A 117 -1.59 -11.71 8.89
CA VAL A 117 -0.13 -11.75 8.75
C VAL A 117 0.20 -11.95 7.28
N ASP A 118 0.62 -10.86 6.63
CA ASP A 118 1.01 -10.85 5.23
C ASP A 118 2.46 -10.35 5.09
N LEU A 119 3.40 -11.28 5.24
CA LEU A 119 4.83 -11.01 5.10
C LEU A 119 5.32 -11.18 3.65
N SER A 120 4.40 -11.18 2.67
CA SER A 120 4.72 -11.33 1.26
C SER A 120 5.19 -9.96 0.69
N SER A 121 6.40 -9.89 0.14
CA SER A 121 6.90 -8.66 -0.49
C SER A 121 7.95 -8.92 -1.58
N ILE A 122 7.52 -8.75 -2.83
CA ILE A 122 8.38 -8.81 -4.02
C ILE A 122 9.43 -7.69 -3.98
N SER A 123 9.03 -6.48 -3.59
CA SER A 123 9.91 -5.31 -3.57
C SER A 123 11.04 -5.45 -2.55
N TRP A 124 10.75 -6.04 -1.39
CA TRP A 124 11.76 -6.33 -0.37
C TRP A 124 12.72 -7.42 -0.86
N ALA A 125 12.18 -8.53 -1.36
CA ALA A 125 12.96 -9.67 -1.84
C ALA A 125 13.97 -9.31 -2.91
N LYS A 126 13.49 -8.61 -3.95
CA LYS A 126 14.29 -8.21 -5.09
C LYS A 126 15.46 -7.34 -4.67
N ARG A 127 15.21 -6.30 -3.87
CA ARG A 127 16.26 -5.36 -3.44
C ARG A 127 17.33 -6.02 -2.60
N ARG A 128 16.96 -6.95 -1.73
CA ARG A 128 17.93 -7.66 -0.90
C ARG A 128 18.74 -8.68 -1.70
N SER A 129 18.11 -9.36 -2.65
CA SER A 129 18.83 -10.22 -3.60
C SER A 129 19.84 -9.43 -4.43
N GLU A 130 19.44 -8.27 -4.98
CA GLU A 130 20.32 -7.37 -5.75
C GLU A 130 21.47 -6.80 -4.90
N ALA A 131 21.25 -6.59 -3.61
CA ALA A 131 22.27 -6.14 -2.67
C ALA A 131 23.18 -7.26 -2.15
N GLY A 132 22.98 -8.51 -2.56
CA GLY A 132 23.77 -9.66 -2.09
C GLY A 132 23.55 -10.00 -0.60
N ILE A 133 22.40 -9.63 -0.05
CA ILE A 133 22.07 -9.84 1.36
C ILE A 133 21.46 -11.24 1.55
N SER A 134 21.85 -11.91 2.62
CA SER A 134 21.33 -13.22 3.02
C SER A 134 19.84 -13.15 3.38
N MET A 135 19.01 -13.88 2.64
CA MET A 135 17.56 -13.94 2.90
C MET A 135 17.24 -14.63 4.22
N ALA A 136 18.08 -15.58 4.63
CA ALA A 136 17.90 -16.31 5.88
C ALA A 136 18.09 -15.39 7.10
N ASP A 137 19.15 -14.58 7.09
CA ASP A 137 19.45 -13.67 8.21
C ASP A 137 18.40 -12.57 8.31
N GLU A 138 17.96 -12.03 7.17
CA GLU A 138 16.91 -11.02 7.15
C GLU A 138 15.54 -11.59 7.53
N GLY A 139 15.21 -12.79 7.04
CA GLY A 139 13.99 -13.51 7.41
C GLY A 139 13.93 -13.75 8.93
N LYS A 140 15.05 -14.10 9.56
CA LYS A 140 15.12 -14.24 11.02
C LYS A 140 14.79 -12.95 11.76
N LYS A 141 15.35 -11.80 11.34
CA LYS A 141 15.06 -10.51 11.98
C LYS A 141 13.59 -10.11 11.84
N ILE A 142 12.99 -10.41 10.68
CA ILE A 142 11.56 -10.20 10.45
C ILE A 142 10.74 -11.08 11.41
N LEU A 143 11.11 -12.35 11.56
CA LEU A 143 10.44 -13.25 12.50
C LEU A 143 10.60 -12.81 13.96
N ASP A 144 11.77 -12.34 14.37
CA ASP A 144 12.00 -11.81 15.72
C ASP A 144 11.13 -10.56 16.00
N ALA A 145 10.98 -9.68 15.01
CA ALA A 145 10.09 -8.52 15.08
C ALA A 145 8.60 -8.93 15.12
N TYR A 146 8.21 -9.91 14.31
CA TYR A 146 6.87 -10.50 14.32
C TYR A 146 6.53 -11.11 15.70
N GLU A 147 7.43 -11.91 16.27
CA GLU A 147 7.23 -12.55 17.58
C GLU A 147 7.11 -11.53 18.71
N SER A 148 7.78 -10.37 18.59
CA SER A 148 7.62 -9.28 19.54
C SER A 148 6.21 -8.69 19.49
N ILE A 149 5.67 -8.42 18.29
CA ILE A 149 4.29 -7.95 18.10
C ILE A 149 3.29 -9.00 18.58
N LYS A 150 3.53 -10.28 18.28
CA LYS A 150 2.64 -11.38 18.68
C LYS A 150 2.47 -11.46 20.19
N LYS A 151 3.54 -11.24 20.96
CA LYS A 151 3.52 -11.20 22.44
C LYS A 151 2.74 -10.02 23.00
N GLU A 152 2.76 -8.86 22.33
CA GLU A 152 1.96 -7.69 22.74
C GLU A 152 0.45 -7.95 22.59
N HIS A 153 0.07 -8.94 21.78
CA HIS A 153 -1.30 -9.29 21.43
C HIS A 153 -1.69 -10.70 21.86
N GLU A 154 -1.18 -11.15 23.00
CA GLU A 154 -1.58 -12.40 23.62
C GLU A 154 -3.12 -12.47 23.76
N GLY A 155 -3.73 -13.51 23.17
CA GLY A 155 -5.18 -13.70 23.13
C GLY A 155 -5.85 -13.33 21.80
N LYS A 156 -5.11 -12.79 20.82
CA LYS A 156 -5.57 -12.64 19.43
C LYS A 156 -5.24 -13.87 18.59
N THR A 157 -6.00 -14.07 17.52
CA THR A 157 -5.72 -15.12 16.51
C THR A 157 -4.92 -14.54 15.36
N PHE A 158 -3.81 -15.19 15.00
CA PHE A 158 -2.94 -14.76 13.91
C PHE A 158 -3.20 -15.66 12.71
N LEU A 159 -3.69 -15.10 11.61
CA LEU A 159 -3.91 -15.84 10.36
C LEU A 159 -2.94 -15.37 9.29
N GLY A 160 -2.17 -16.30 8.72
CA GLY A 160 -1.37 -16.04 7.54
C GLY A 160 -2.26 -15.80 6.32
N VAL A 161 -1.82 -14.92 5.42
CA VAL A 161 -2.53 -14.57 4.20
C VAL A 161 -1.91 -15.29 3.01
N GLU A 162 -2.71 -15.99 2.22
CA GLU A 162 -2.26 -16.64 0.98
C GLU A 162 -3.19 -16.27 -0.18
N PHE A 163 -2.63 -15.71 -1.25
CA PHE A 163 -3.40 -15.36 -2.44
C PHE A 163 -3.52 -16.56 -3.37
N THR A 164 -4.73 -16.87 -3.81
CA THR A 164 -4.97 -17.99 -4.75
C THR A 164 -4.30 -17.75 -6.10
N GLN A 165 -4.16 -16.49 -6.51
CA GLN A 165 -3.43 -16.06 -7.68
C GLN A 165 -2.00 -15.63 -7.29
N ASN A 166 -1.13 -16.63 -7.14
CA ASN A 166 0.26 -16.38 -6.77
C ASN A 166 1.00 -15.54 -7.82
N VAL A 167 1.59 -14.43 -7.40
CA VAL A 167 2.58 -13.70 -8.19
C VAL A 167 3.93 -14.36 -7.98
N SER A 168 4.53 -14.88 -9.07
CA SER A 168 5.81 -15.60 -9.03
C SER A 168 6.93 -14.79 -8.37
N GLY A 169 7.76 -15.44 -7.55
CA GLY A 169 9.01 -14.86 -7.05
C GLY A 169 8.95 -14.18 -5.68
N THR A 170 7.86 -14.38 -4.93
CA THR A 170 7.78 -13.91 -3.54
C THR A 170 8.50 -14.89 -2.61
N PRO A 171 9.51 -14.47 -1.83
CA PRO A 171 10.19 -15.35 -0.89
C PRO A 171 9.21 -15.73 0.23
N LEU A 172 9.23 -17.00 0.61
CA LEU A 172 8.49 -17.45 1.79
C LEU A 172 9.25 -17.02 3.04
N ILE A 173 8.66 -16.07 3.77
CA ILE A 173 8.89 -15.94 5.20
C ILE A 173 7.71 -16.67 5.84
N GLU A 174 8.00 -17.70 6.63
CA GLU A 174 7.00 -18.57 7.26
C GLU A 174 6.86 -18.19 8.74
N PRO A 175 5.98 -17.23 9.09
CA PRO A 175 5.68 -16.93 10.48
C PRO A 175 4.87 -18.05 11.14
N ASP A 176 5.06 -18.25 12.45
CA ASP A 176 4.22 -19.15 13.24
C ASP A 176 2.83 -18.53 13.42
N VAL A 177 1.86 -19.00 12.63
CA VAL A 177 0.47 -18.53 12.59
C VAL A 177 -0.51 -19.64 12.97
N THR A 178 -1.69 -19.27 13.46
CA THR A 178 -2.73 -20.22 13.89
C THR A 178 -3.36 -20.98 12.71
N GLY A 179 -3.39 -20.36 11.53
CA GLY A 179 -3.94 -20.92 10.31
C GLY A 179 -3.71 -19.98 9.13
N ILE A 180 -4.21 -20.37 7.97
CA ILE A 180 -4.13 -19.58 6.73
C ILE A 180 -5.54 -19.17 6.30
N VAL A 181 -5.66 -17.94 5.81
CA VAL A 181 -6.83 -17.47 5.06
C VAL A 181 -6.45 -17.31 3.59
N GLU A 182 -7.24 -17.94 2.73
CA GLU A 182 -7.10 -17.80 1.27
C GLU A 182 -7.77 -16.51 0.80
N ILE A 183 -7.08 -15.79 -0.08
CA ILE A 183 -7.53 -14.54 -0.68
C ILE A 183 -7.76 -14.75 -2.16
N GLU A 184 -9.03 -14.67 -2.56
CA GLU A 184 -9.44 -14.88 -3.94
C GLU A 184 -9.27 -13.63 -4.83
N SER A 185 -9.33 -12.44 -4.24
CA SER A 185 -9.18 -11.17 -4.95
C SER A 185 -8.68 -10.07 -4.01
N ILE A 186 -8.17 -8.98 -4.57
CA ILE A 186 -7.79 -7.79 -3.81
C ILE A 186 -8.98 -7.18 -3.05
N PHE A 187 -10.21 -7.36 -3.54
CA PHE A 187 -11.42 -6.85 -2.90
C PHE A 187 -11.72 -7.62 -1.61
N SER A 188 -11.68 -8.96 -1.65
CA SER A 188 -11.82 -9.75 -0.44
C SER A 188 -10.67 -9.50 0.54
N TYR A 189 -9.47 -9.18 0.05
CA TYR A 189 -8.39 -8.73 0.93
C TYR A 189 -8.72 -7.43 1.67
N VAL A 190 -9.26 -6.44 0.96
CA VAL A 190 -9.69 -5.17 1.53
C VAL A 190 -10.77 -5.38 2.59
N ASP A 191 -11.77 -6.23 2.31
CA ASP A 191 -12.82 -6.60 3.26
C ASP A 191 -12.24 -7.22 4.53
N LEU A 192 -11.29 -8.14 4.38
CA LEU A 192 -10.66 -8.81 5.51
C LEU A 192 -9.79 -7.87 6.33
N ILE A 193 -8.99 -6.99 5.71
CA ILE A 193 -8.24 -5.96 6.45
C ILE A 193 -9.21 -5.06 7.22
N TYR A 194 -10.26 -4.57 6.57
CA TYR A 194 -11.29 -3.75 7.22
C TYR A 194 -11.96 -4.47 8.39
N SER A 195 -12.16 -5.78 8.26
CA SER A 195 -12.85 -6.63 9.24
C SER A 195 -11.98 -7.04 10.42
N SER A 196 -10.66 -7.02 10.24
CA SER A 196 -9.69 -7.52 11.21
C SER A 196 -9.45 -6.58 12.39
N PHE A 197 -8.92 -7.13 13.47
CA PHE A 197 -8.38 -6.36 14.59
C PHE A 197 -7.12 -5.60 14.15
N GLY A 198 -6.26 -6.29 13.39
CA GLY A 198 -5.04 -5.68 12.87
C GLY A 198 -4.45 -6.43 11.67
N VAL A 199 -3.39 -5.85 11.13
CA VAL A 199 -2.60 -6.45 10.05
C VAL A 199 -1.11 -6.20 10.31
N ILE A 200 -0.32 -7.23 10.10
CA ILE A 200 1.15 -7.20 10.12
C ILE A 200 1.63 -7.46 8.71
N SER A 201 2.39 -6.51 8.17
CA SER A 201 2.97 -6.65 6.84
C SER A 201 4.43 -6.22 6.79
N LEU A 202 5.08 -6.47 5.64
CA LEU A 202 6.33 -5.82 5.29
C LEU A 202 6.08 -4.47 4.62
N HIS A 203 7.17 -3.73 4.37
CA HIS A 203 7.13 -2.54 3.53
C HIS A 203 6.80 -2.90 2.07
N SER A 204 5.52 -2.78 1.73
CA SER A 204 4.96 -3.15 0.43
C SER A 204 3.57 -2.51 0.26
N GLY A 205 2.87 -2.81 -0.82
CA GLY A 205 1.55 -2.25 -1.11
C GLY A 205 0.50 -2.53 -0.03
N GLN A 206 0.64 -3.60 0.74
CA GLN A 206 -0.32 -3.97 1.79
C GLN A 206 -0.30 -2.98 2.96
N SER A 207 0.87 -2.47 3.37
CA SER A 207 0.95 -1.46 4.45
C SER A 207 0.33 -0.13 4.01
N VAL A 208 0.51 0.25 2.74
CA VAL A 208 -0.10 1.43 2.13
C VAL A 208 -1.62 1.29 2.08
N LEU A 209 -2.12 0.12 1.67
CA LEU A 209 -3.54 -0.19 1.63
C LEU A 209 -4.17 -0.18 3.04
N ALA A 210 -3.51 -0.81 4.01
CA ALA A 210 -3.96 -0.83 5.39
C ALA A 210 -4.00 0.57 6.02
N SER A 211 -3.03 1.45 5.69
CA SER A 211 -3.06 2.87 6.08
C SER A 211 -4.29 3.59 5.53
N SER A 212 -4.66 3.32 4.27
CA SER A 212 -5.87 3.86 3.63
C SER A 212 -7.13 3.39 4.37
N ILE A 213 -7.27 2.08 4.57
CA ILE A 213 -8.45 1.46 5.20
C ILE A 213 -8.61 1.94 6.64
N LYS A 214 -7.50 2.02 7.39
CA LYS A 214 -7.51 2.54 8.75
C LYS A 214 -8.09 3.95 8.79
N ASN A 215 -7.61 4.83 7.91
CA ASN A 215 -8.05 6.22 7.88
C ASN A 215 -9.51 6.39 7.39
N GLN A 216 -9.97 5.56 6.45
CA GLN A 216 -11.28 5.76 5.81
C GLN A 216 -12.41 5.01 6.50
N TYR A 217 -12.16 3.81 7.02
CA TYR A 217 -13.22 2.87 7.39
C TYR A 217 -13.07 2.30 8.80
N ASN A 218 -11.84 2.09 9.30
CA ASN A 218 -11.61 1.48 10.61
C ASN A 218 -10.44 2.16 11.36
N ASN A 219 -10.73 3.26 12.06
CA ASN A 219 -9.71 4.01 12.81
C ASN A 219 -9.03 3.20 13.92
N ASP A 220 -9.71 2.17 14.42
CA ASP A 220 -9.22 1.28 15.48
C ASP A 220 -8.37 0.12 14.93
N LEU A 221 -8.24 -0.01 13.60
CA LEU A 221 -7.39 -1.02 12.98
C LEU A 221 -5.93 -0.82 13.41
N GLU A 222 -5.32 -1.86 13.95
CA GLU A 222 -3.88 -1.86 14.21
C GLU A 222 -3.11 -2.25 12.96
N VAL A 223 -2.15 -1.41 12.55
CA VAL A 223 -1.39 -1.61 11.32
C VAL A 223 0.08 -1.61 11.68
N TYR A 224 0.72 -2.75 11.47
CA TYR A 224 2.14 -2.96 11.72
C TYR A 224 2.88 -3.16 10.41
N CYS A 225 3.98 -2.42 10.24
CA CYS A 225 4.90 -2.59 9.12
C CYS A 225 6.29 -2.95 9.66
N ILE A 226 6.72 -4.20 9.45
CA ILE A 226 8.08 -4.63 9.76
C ILE A 226 9.01 -4.17 8.63
N MET A 227 10.10 -3.50 8.98
CA MET A 227 10.97 -2.84 8.02
C MET A 227 12.38 -2.70 8.59
N ASP A 228 13.41 -2.84 7.76
CA ASP A 228 14.76 -2.56 8.22
C ASP A 228 15.01 -1.04 8.39
N LYS A 229 15.92 -0.70 9.29
CA LYS A 229 16.24 0.69 9.60
C LYS A 229 16.70 1.53 8.40
N TYR A 230 17.48 0.94 7.48
CA TYR A 230 17.99 1.69 6.33
C TYR A 230 16.85 2.10 5.41
N GLU A 231 15.97 1.15 5.08
CA GLU A 231 14.78 1.40 4.28
C GLU A 231 13.87 2.44 4.94
N TYR A 232 13.60 2.32 6.24
CA TYR A 232 12.77 3.28 6.96
C TYR A 232 13.29 4.71 6.83
N GLU A 233 14.59 4.91 7.06
CA GLU A 233 15.20 6.24 6.96
C GLU A 233 15.27 6.75 5.51
N ASP A 234 15.47 5.89 4.51
CA ASP A 234 15.41 6.29 3.09
C ASP A 234 14.00 6.78 2.71
N GLN A 235 12.97 5.98 3.01
CA GLN A 235 11.59 6.30 2.67
C GLN A 235 11.11 7.55 3.40
N LYS A 236 11.47 7.70 4.67
CA LYS A 236 11.20 8.89 5.46
C LYS A 236 11.88 10.14 4.88
N ARG A 237 13.16 10.04 4.47
CA ARG A 237 13.87 11.15 3.80
C ARG A 237 13.21 11.55 2.48
N ARG A 238 12.77 10.56 1.71
CA ARG A 238 12.05 10.76 0.45
C ARG A 238 10.60 11.18 0.65
N SER A 239 10.10 11.11 1.89
CA SER A 239 8.71 11.40 2.26
C SER A 239 7.71 10.61 1.42
N ILE A 240 7.94 9.31 1.27
CA ILE A 240 7.05 8.39 0.55
C ILE A 240 6.83 7.15 1.42
N TYR A 241 5.67 6.50 1.27
CA TYR A 241 5.31 5.23 1.92
C TYR A 241 5.38 5.15 3.46
N ILE A 242 5.74 6.23 4.15
CA ILE A 242 5.72 6.33 5.61
C ILE A 242 4.49 7.13 6.05
N PHE A 243 3.65 6.52 6.87
CA PHE A 243 2.39 7.09 7.37
C PHE A 243 2.35 7.01 8.89
N ASP A 244 1.95 8.09 9.55
CA ASP A 244 1.92 8.15 11.02
C ASP A 244 0.71 7.45 11.66
N ASN A 245 -0.15 6.83 10.85
CA ASN A 245 -1.19 5.91 11.32
C ASN A 245 -0.75 4.43 11.28
N VAL A 246 0.52 4.17 10.90
CA VAL A 246 1.15 2.85 10.86
C VAL A 246 2.24 2.76 11.93
N THR A 247 2.26 1.64 12.66
CA THR A 247 3.31 1.31 13.62
C THR A 247 4.44 0.60 12.89
N TYR A 248 5.63 1.21 12.85
CA TYR A 248 6.81 0.61 12.21
C TYR A 248 7.64 -0.17 13.22
N SER A 249 7.78 -1.48 13.02
CA SER A 249 8.68 -2.33 13.79
C SER A 249 10.03 -2.40 13.07
N ILE A 250 10.98 -1.61 13.56
CA ILE A 250 12.26 -1.36 12.87
C ILE A 250 13.33 -2.29 13.42
N TYR A 251 14.02 -3.02 12.53
CA TYR A 251 15.12 -3.93 12.86
C TYR A 251 16.45 -3.57 12.18
#